data_AF-A0A8T9AGK6-F1
#
_entry.id   AF-A0A8T9AGK6-F1
#
_cell.length_a   1.000
_cell.length_b   1.000
_cell.length_c   1.000
_cell.angle_alpha   90.00
_cell.angle_beta   90.00
_cell.angle_gamma   90.00
#
_symmetry.space_group_name_H-M   'P 1'
#
loop_
_entity.id
_entity.type
_entity.pdbx_description
1 polymer ?
#
loop_
_entity_poly.entity_id
_entity_poly.type
_entity_poly.pdbx_seq_one_letter_code
_entity_poly.pdbx_strand_id
1 'polypeptide(L)'
;MFGSGKKKIEDVAEEARKARMRKVMEEASPHVRLDAGNSKFYGTDYRQFLKEIKTEPQGLYEKSCSFAEKLLRIKQDAAASAGMEEKLKTAYINASPSGVLSLSLLLLIALPATILS
;
A
#
# COMPACT_ATOMS: atom_id res chain seq x y z
N MET A 1 18.79 20.91 58.39
CA MET A 1 18.85 21.78 57.19
C MET A 1 19.37 21.00 55.97
N PHE A 2 18.57 20.10 55.38
CA PHE A 2 19.01 19.25 54.24
C PHE A 2 18.01 19.26 53.05
N GLY A 3 17.15 20.28 52.95
CA GLY A 3 16.07 20.34 51.94
C GLY A 3 16.39 21.09 50.64
N SER A 4 17.37 22.01 50.63
CA SER A 4 17.64 22.86 49.47
C SER A 4 18.51 22.22 48.38
N GLY A 5 19.26 21.17 48.70
CA GLY A 5 20.16 20.51 47.75
C GLY A 5 19.43 19.59 46.75
N LYS A 6 18.34 18.94 47.18
CA LYS A 6 17.58 17.99 46.33
C LYS A 6 16.83 18.70 45.21
N LYS A 7 16.18 19.83 45.51
CA LYS A 7 15.44 20.63 44.53
C LYS A 7 16.31 21.08 43.36
N LYS A 8 17.52 21.58 43.64
CA LYS A 8 18.45 22.04 42.59
C LYS A 8 18.93 20.93 41.66
N ILE A 9 19.01 19.67 42.12
CA ILE A 9 19.47 18.55 41.30
C ILE A 9 18.34 18.08 40.38
N GLU A 10 17.09 18.08 40.86
CA GLU A 10 15.91 17.73 40.07
C GLU A 10 15.67 18.75 38.95
N ASP A 11 15.80 20.05 39.25
CA ASP A 11 15.62 21.12 38.26
C ASP A 11 16.65 21.01 37.11
N VAL A 12 17.92 20.70 37.45
CA VAL A 12 19.00 20.52 36.46
C VAL A 12 18.83 19.24 35.64
N ALA A 13 18.35 18.16 36.26
CA ALA A 13 18.07 16.90 35.56
C ALA A 13 16.89 17.04 34.58
N GLU A 14 15.87 17.82 34.95
CA GLU A 14 14.72 18.09 34.10
C GLU A 14 15.09 18.97 32.90
N GLU A 15 15.96 19.96 33.11
CA GLU A 15 16.48 20.82 32.05
C GLU A 15 17.35 20.04 31.05
N ALA A 16 18.21 19.15 31.55
CA ALA A 16 19.01 18.26 30.70
C ALA A 16 18.13 17.29 29.87
N ARG A 17 17.01 16.81 30.43
CA ARG A 17 16.06 15.93 29.73
C ARG A 17 15.31 16.69 28.64
N LYS A 18 14.89 17.93 28.90
CA LYS A 18 14.27 18.83 27.90
C LYS A 18 15.24 19.20 26.77
N ALA A 19 16.51 19.45 27.09
CA ALA A 19 17.53 19.75 26.10
C ALA A 19 17.82 18.56 25.17
N ARG A 20 17.87 17.33 25.72
CA ARG A 20 18.00 16.11 24.91
C ARG A 20 16.79 15.86 24.02
N MET A 21 15.58 16.08 24.54
CA MET A 21 14.34 15.92 23.78
C MET A 21 14.29 16.87 22.58
N ARG A 22 14.75 18.12 22.74
CA ARG A 22 14.82 19.09 21.64
C ARG A 22 15.78 18.64 20.53
N LYS A 23 16.96 18.12 20.87
CA LYS A 23 17.93 17.62 19.88
C LYS A 23 17.39 16.45 19.07
N VAL A 24 16.72 15.49 19.73
CA VAL A 24 16.10 14.35 19.03
C VAL A 24 14.96 14.81 18.10
N MET A 25 14.18 15.82 18.51
CA MET A 25 13.09 16.37 17.70
C MET A 25 13.61 17.16 16.50
N GLU A 26 14.74 17.86 16.66
CA GLU A 26 15.43 18.58 15.60
C GLU A 26 16.08 17.61 14.58
N GLU A 27 16.71 16.53 15.06
CA GLU A 27 17.30 15.49 14.20
C GLU A 27 16.25 14.67 13.43
N ALA A 28 15.04 14.51 13.98
CA ALA A 28 13.96 13.77 13.34
C ALA A 28 13.27 14.54 12.18
N SER A 29 13.68 15.78 11.90
CA SER A 29 12.85 16.72 11.13
C SER A 29 12.93 16.74 9.59
N PRO A 30 13.77 16.02 8.81
CA PRO A 30 13.72 16.27 7.37
C PRO A 30 12.75 15.40 6.54
N HIS A 31 12.11 14.34 7.07
CA HIS A 31 11.39 13.38 6.19
C HIS A 31 9.97 12.96 6.62
N VAL A 32 9.34 13.62 7.59
CA VAL A 32 7.97 13.24 8.00
C VAL A 32 6.94 14.05 7.21
N ARG A 33 6.54 13.54 6.03
CA ARG A 33 5.28 13.97 5.39
C ARG A 33 4.11 13.31 6.12
N LEU A 34 3.36 14.11 6.87
CA LEU A 34 2.11 13.69 7.49
C LEU A 34 0.99 13.88 6.47
N ASP A 35 0.56 12.80 5.82
CA ASP A 35 -0.67 12.81 5.03
C ASP A 35 -1.87 12.93 5.97
N ALA A 36 -2.64 14.00 5.79
CA ALA A 36 -3.78 14.37 6.63
C ALA A 36 -4.94 13.37 6.45
N GLY A 37 -5.00 12.36 7.32
CA GLY A 37 -6.13 11.44 7.39
C GLY A 37 -5.80 10.11 8.04
N ASN A 38 -5.77 10.06 9.38
CA ASN A 38 -5.74 8.82 10.17
C ASN A 38 -4.54 7.88 9.92
N SER A 39 -3.32 8.41 9.86
CA SER A 39 -2.12 7.57 9.75
C SER A 39 -1.66 7.05 11.12
N LYS A 40 -2.08 5.84 11.50
CA LYS A 40 -1.37 5.06 12.52
C LYS A 40 0.08 4.91 12.06
N PHE A 41 1.03 5.52 12.77
CA PHE A 41 2.45 5.42 12.44
C PHE A 41 2.92 4.01 12.77
N TYR A 42 3.03 3.17 11.75
CA TYR A 42 3.57 1.83 11.88
C TYR A 42 5.08 1.85 11.65
N GLY A 43 5.81 1.05 12.42
CA GLY A 43 7.25 0.83 12.19
C GLY A 43 7.52 0.29 10.77
N THR A 44 8.75 0.48 10.28
CA THR A 44 9.19 0.03 8.94
C THR A 44 8.93 -1.47 8.75
N ASP A 45 9.25 -2.27 9.77
CA ASP A 45 9.07 -3.72 9.75
C ASP A 45 7.59 -4.11 9.71
N TYR A 46 6.73 -3.41 10.45
CA TYR A 46 5.29 -3.66 10.42
C TYR A 46 4.67 -3.27 9.07
N ARG A 47 5.16 -2.20 8.44
CA ARG A 47 4.74 -1.84 7.07
C ARG A 47 5.17 -2.90 6.07
N GLN A 48 6.37 -3.46 6.23
CA GLN A 48 6.87 -4.52 5.37
C GLN A 48 6.07 -5.81 5.55
N PHE A 49 5.79 -6.20 6.79
CA PHE A 49 4.89 -7.31 7.12
C PHE A 49 3.49 -7.13 6.53
N LEU A 50 2.89 -5.94 6.69
CA LEU A 50 1.60 -5.64 6.08
C LEU A 50 1.65 -5.69 4.56
N LYS A 51 2.78 -5.28 3.95
CA LYS A 51 2.96 -5.34 2.50
C LYS A 51 3.00 -6.80 2.04
N GLU A 52 3.79 -7.63 2.71
CA GLU A 52 3.95 -9.06 2.41
C GLU A 52 2.63 -9.83 2.56
N ILE A 53 1.84 -9.53 3.60
CA ILE A 53 0.51 -10.13 3.79
C ILE A 53 -0.50 -9.66 2.75
N LYS A 54 -0.44 -8.38 2.34
CA LYS A 54 -1.38 -7.79 1.38
C LYS A 54 -1.05 -8.14 -0.07
N THR A 55 0.20 -8.46 -0.39
CA THR A 55 0.56 -9.02 -1.69
C THR A 55 0.13 -10.47 -1.74
N GLU A 56 -1.14 -10.68 -2.09
CA GLU A 56 -1.65 -12.00 -2.42
C GLU A 56 -0.84 -12.58 -3.60
N PRO A 57 -0.52 -13.88 -3.56
CA PRO A 57 0.29 -14.51 -4.59
C PRO A 57 -0.44 -14.45 -5.93
N GLN A 58 0.13 -13.73 -6.90
CA GLN A 58 -0.51 -13.60 -8.21
C GLN A 58 -0.45 -14.90 -9.00
N GLY A 59 -1.62 -15.48 -9.26
CA GLY A 59 -1.79 -16.66 -10.10
C GLY A 59 -1.42 -16.38 -11.56
N LEU A 60 -1.30 -17.46 -12.35
CA LEU A 60 -1.02 -17.35 -13.79
C LEU A 60 -2.11 -16.53 -14.52
N TYR A 61 -3.36 -16.67 -14.08
CA TYR A 61 -4.51 -15.93 -14.61
C TYR A 61 -4.40 -14.42 -14.33
N GLU A 62 -4.02 -14.02 -13.13
CA GLU A 62 -3.93 -12.60 -12.77
C GLU A 62 -2.76 -11.92 -13.49
N LYS A 63 -1.66 -12.65 -13.67
CA LYS A 63 -0.53 -12.21 -14.48
C LYS A 63 -0.93 -12.01 -15.95
N SER A 64 -1.70 -12.93 -16.52
CA SER A 64 -2.16 -12.80 -17.90
C SER A 64 -3.19 -11.67 -18.06
N CYS A 65 -4.09 -11.46 -17.10
CA CYS A 65 -4.98 -10.29 -17.09
C CYS A 65 -4.21 -8.98 -17.00
N SER A 66 -3.20 -8.89 -16.12
CA SER A 66 -2.33 -7.69 -16.01
C SER A 66 -1.55 -7.42 -17.30
N PHE A 67 -1.08 -8.48 -17.96
CA PHE A 67 -0.40 -8.38 -19.25
C PHE A 67 -1.37 -7.91 -20.35
N ALA A 68 -2.56 -8.51 -20.44
CA ALA A 68 -3.57 -8.14 -21.43
C ALA A 68 -4.05 -6.69 -21.24
N GLU A 69 -4.19 -6.23 -19.99
CA GLU A 69 -4.53 -4.84 -19.68
C GLU A 69 -3.48 -3.85 -20.20
N LYS A 70 -2.18 -4.17 -20.05
CA LYS A 70 -1.10 -3.34 -20.59
C LYS A 70 -1.12 -3.27 -22.12
N LEU A 71 -1.58 -4.33 -22.78
CA LEU A 71 -1.63 -4.40 -24.23
C LEU A 71 -2.81 -3.62 -24.81
N LEU A 72 -4.02 -3.82 -24.27
CA LEU A 72 -5.25 -3.33 -24.90
C LEU A 72 -5.94 -2.17 -24.17
N ARG A 73 -5.51 -1.78 -22.95
CA ARG A 73 -5.97 -0.60 -22.18
C ARG A 73 -7.43 -0.18 -22.44
N ILE A 74 -8.34 -1.13 -22.29
CA ILE A 74 -9.75 -0.94 -22.64
C ILE A 74 -10.44 -0.23 -21.47
N LYS A 75 -11.12 0.87 -21.77
CA LYS A 75 -11.93 1.60 -20.80
C LYS A 75 -13.31 0.95 -20.72
N GLN A 76 -13.72 0.54 -19.53
CA GLN A 76 -15.00 -0.10 -19.29
C GLN A 76 -16.09 0.92 -18.93
N ASP A 77 -17.34 0.54 -19.19
CA ASP A 77 -18.50 1.23 -18.64
C ASP A 77 -18.65 0.96 -17.14
N ALA A 78 -19.03 1.98 -16.37
CA ALA A 78 -19.00 1.97 -14.90
C ALA A 78 -20.03 1.00 -14.29
N ALA A 79 -21.16 0.78 -14.99
CA ALA A 79 -22.18 -0.16 -14.54
C ALA A 79 -21.70 -1.61 -14.66
N ALA A 80 -21.04 -1.95 -15.77
CA ALA A 80 -20.52 -3.28 -16.01
C ALA A 80 -19.31 -3.60 -15.11
N SER A 81 -18.46 -2.61 -14.83
CA SER A 81 -17.29 -2.80 -13.97
C SER A 81 -17.68 -3.13 -12.52
N ALA A 82 -18.73 -2.51 -11.97
CA ALA A 82 -19.17 -2.76 -10.59
C ALA A 82 -19.59 -4.21 -10.35
N GLY A 83 -20.39 -4.79 -11.27
CA GLY A 83 -20.82 -6.18 -11.17
C GLY A 83 -19.69 -7.18 -11.38
N MET A 84 -18.68 -6.84 -12.19
CA MET A 84 -17.48 -7.68 -12.36
C MET A 84 -16.55 -7.60 -11.15
N GLU A 85 -16.41 -6.42 -10.55
CA GLU A 85 -15.59 -6.20 -9.36
C GLU A 85 -16.12 -7.00 -8.15
N GLU A 86 -17.45 -7.05 -7.97
CA GLU A 86 -18.07 -7.87 -6.92
C GLU A 86 -17.78 -9.36 -7.11
N LYS A 87 -17.89 -9.86 -8.34
CA LYS A 87 -17.61 -11.26 -8.68
C LYS A 87 -16.13 -11.61 -8.47
N LEU A 88 -15.22 -10.72 -8.86
CA LEU A 88 -13.78 -10.90 -8.66
C LEU A 88 -13.43 -10.94 -7.17
N LYS A 89 -14.03 -10.05 -6.36
CA LYS A 89 -13.88 -10.07 -4.90
C LYS A 89 -14.42 -11.35 -4.27
N THR A 90 -15.58 -11.82 -4.71
CA THR A 90 -16.19 -13.07 -4.22
C THR A 90 -15.33 -14.29 -4.55
N ALA A 91 -14.67 -14.29 -5.71
CA ALA A 91 -13.79 -15.35 -6.15
C ALA A 91 -12.36 -15.26 -5.56
N TYR A 92 -12.06 -14.25 -4.74
CA TYR A 92 -10.70 -13.95 -4.26
C TYR A 92 -9.67 -13.85 -5.40
N ILE A 93 -10.07 -13.30 -6.54
CA ILE A 93 -9.18 -13.09 -7.69
C ILE A 93 -8.76 -11.63 -7.71
N ASN A 94 -7.45 -11.41 -7.67
CA ASN A 94 -6.84 -10.09 -7.65
C ASN A 94 -6.52 -9.62 -9.08
N ALA A 95 -7.58 -9.34 -9.84
CA ALA A 95 -7.50 -8.83 -11.21
C ALA A 95 -8.37 -7.58 -11.39
N SER A 96 -8.00 -6.72 -12.33
CA SER A 96 -8.86 -5.61 -12.74
C SER A 96 -9.96 -6.14 -13.67
N PRO A 97 -11.20 -5.63 -13.57
CA PRO A 97 -12.22 -5.90 -14.58
C PRO A 97 -11.70 -5.66 -16.00
N SER A 98 -10.92 -4.58 -16.19
CA SER A 98 -10.28 -4.17 -17.45
C SER A 98 -9.38 -5.25 -18.03
N GLY A 99 -8.55 -5.88 -17.19
CA GLY A 99 -7.66 -6.96 -17.59
C GLY A 99 -8.40 -8.22 -18.01
N VAL A 100 -9.53 -8.54 -17.33
CA VAL A 100 -10.37 -9.69 -17.72
C VAL A 100 -10.95 -9.49 -19.11
N LEU A 101 -11.58 -8.34 -19.38
CA LEU A 101 -12.14 -8.06 -20.71
C LEU A 101 -11.06 -8.01 -21.79
N SER A 102 -9.92 -7.40 -21.48
CA SER A 102 -8.80 -7.30 -22.42
C SER A 102 -8.28 -8.70 -22.79
N LEU A 103 -8.18 -9.60 -21.81
CA LEU A 103 -7.78 -10.98 -22.03
C LEU A 103 -8.81 -11.74 -22.86
N SER A 104 -10.11 -11.59 -22.58
CA SER A 104 -11.19 -12.21 -23.35
C SER A 104 -11.17 -11.78 -24.82
N LEU A 105 -10.93 -10.49 -25.09
CA LEU A 105 -10.83 -9.96 -26.45
C LEU A 105 -9.59 -10.46 -27.18
N LEU A 106 -8.45 -10.50 -26.48
CA LEU A 106 -7.21 -11.04 -27.03
C LEU A 106 -7.39 -12.52 -27.40
N LEU A 107 -8.05 -13.29 -26.54
CA LEU A 107 -8.36 -14.69 -26.79
C LEU A 107 -9.29 -14.87 -27.99
N LEU A 108 -10.32 -14.03 -28.10
CA LEU A 108 -11.26 -14.04 -29.23
C LEU A 108 -10.57 -13.78 -30.57
N ILE A 109 -9.57 -12.90 -30.61
CA ILE A 109 -8.79 -12.59 -31.82
C ILE A 109 -7.73 -13.68 -32.10
N ALA A 110 -7.11 -14.23 -31.05
CA ALA A 110 -6.03 -15.20 -31.19
C ALA A 110 -6.52 -16.60 -31.60
N LEU A 111 -7.67 -17.04 -31.09
CA LEU A 111 -8.24 -18.36 -31.40
C LEU A 111 -8.41 -18.64 -32.91
N PRO A 112 -9.05 -17.78 -33.72
CA PRO A 112 -9.21 -18.03 -35.15
C PRO A 112 -7.87 -18.03 -35.91
N ALA A 113 -6.88 -17.23 -35.46
CA ALA A 113 -5.56 -17.19 -36.09
C ALA A 113 -4.78 -18.51 -35.92
N THR A 114 -5.01 -19.24 -34.83
CA THR A 114 -4.36 -20.54 -34.57
C THR A 114 -5.04 -21.73 -35.25
N ILE A 115 -6.30 -21.60 -35.67
CA ILE A 115 -7.06 -22.67 -36.34
C ILE A 115 -6.85 -22.64 -37.86
N LEU A 116 -6.49 -21.47 -38.41
CA LEU A 116 -6.32 -21.25 -39.85
C LEU A 116 -4.85 -21.35 -40.33
N SER A 117 -3.89 -21.53 -39.41
CA SER A 117 -2.47 -21.69 -39.69
C SER A 117 -2.02 -23.13 -39.48
#